data_AF-A0A2J9E163-F1
#
_entry.id   AF-A0A2J9E163-F1
#
_cell.length_a   1.000
_cell.length_b   1.000
_cell.length_c   1.000
_cell.angle_alpha   90.00
_cell.angle_beta   90.00
_cell.angle_gamma   90.00
#
_symmetry.space_group_name_H-M   'P 1'
#
loop_
_entity.id
_entity.type
_entity.pdbx_description
1 polymer ?
#
loop_
_entity_poly.entity_id
_entity_poly.type
_entity_poly.pdbx_seq_one_letter_code
_entity_poly.pdbx_strand_id
1 'polypeptide(L)'
;MGYLQLGDTSVLLMLLSPILLYQKRVWLLILASAPIATLASAVGKHLLDVPRPGAVLEAGQFVVIGDFLTAHNSLPSGHTITAFTGIIAITIGLFPKINNKTHAMWMILGVVFAGVVGLARVAVGAHWYLDVVLGASLGWFSVIVGIAWFNKYHQRWASLLTGKSMLFIISAHFVCSILLLVRAYVGVSSGWQMLIVSGVVGLVIGLSLLIEYLSDLSDLRLFAFYNGSAKPSQKIIE
;
A
#
# COMPACT_ATOMS: atom_id res chain seq x y z
N MET A 1 21.16 1.13 -4.81
CA MET A 1 20.10 1.39 -5.82
C MET A 1 18.72 0.89 -5.38
N GLY A 2 18.57 -0.28 -4.73
CA GLY A 2 17.25 -0.85 -4.40
C GLY A 2 16.34 -0.01 -3.48
N TYR A 3 16.89 0.84 -2.62
CA TYR A 3 16.14 1.70 -1.68
C TYR A 3 15.20 2.70 -2.37
N LEU A 4 15.49 3.07 -3.63
CA LEU A 4 14.63 3.95 -4.42
C LEU A 4 13.26 3.32 -4.73
N GLN A 5 13.18 2.00 -4.74
CA GLN A 5 11.95 1.26 -4.99
C GLN A 5 11.02 1.21 -3.76
N LEU A 6 11.49 1.60 -2.57
CA LEU A 6 10.66 1.60 -1.35
C LEU A 6 9.52 2.65 -1.41
N GLY A 7 9.59 3.61 -2.34
CA GLY A 7 8.48 4.51 -2.65
C GLY A 7 7.58 4.05 -3.80
N ASP A 8 7.88 2.94 -4.47
CA ASP A 8 6.98 2.34 -5.48
C ASP A 8 5.80 1.70 -4.74
N THR A 9 4.58 2.09 -5.11
CA THR A 9 3.34 1.62 -4.48
C THR A 9 3.20 0.11 -4.50
N SER A 10 3.55 -0.53 -5.61
CA SER A 10 3.41 -1.99 -5.76
C SER A 10 4.43 -2.75 -4.90
N VAL A 11 5.66 -2.24 -4.82
CA VAL A 11 6.72 -2.77 -3.96
C VAL A 11 6.33 -2.64 -2.49
N LEU A 12 5.94 -1.43 -2.07
CA LEU A 12 5.56 -1.17 -0.69
C LEU A 12 4.33 -1.98 -0.26
N LEU A 13 3.32 -2.10 -1.13
CA LEU A 13 2.12 -2.89 -0.87
C LEU A 13 2.45 -4.37 -0.62
N MET A 14 3.37 -4.95 -1.39
CA MET A 14 3.76 -6.36 -1.20
C MET A 14 4.69 -6.54 0.01
N LEU A 15 5.63 -5.63 0.28
CA LEU A 15 6.49 -5.74 1.46
C LEU A 15 5.71 -5.59 2.78
N LEU A 16 4.65 -4.79 2.77
CA LEU A 16 3.78 -4.61 3.94
C LEU A 16 2.70 -5.68 4.04
N SER A 17 2.55 -6.54 3.03
CA SER A 17 1.54 -7.60 3.00
C SER A 17 1.55 -8.54 4.20
N PRO A 18 2.68 -8.87 4.86
CA PRO A 18 2.66 -9.69 6.06
C PRO A 18 1.80 -9.10 7.20
N ILE A 19 1.64 -7.77 7.25
CA ILE A 19 0.77 -7.11 8.22
C ILE A 19 -0.70 -7.54 8.00
N LEU A 20 -1.09 -8.04 6.81
CA LEU A 20 -2.45 -8.54 6.51
C LEU A 20 -2.85 -9.61 7.51
N LEU A 21 -1.93 -10.55 7.72
CA LEU A 21 -2.20 -11.78 8.45
C LEU A 21 -2.54 -11.50 9.91
N TYR A 22 -2.04 -10.36 10.44
CA TYR A 22 -2.15 -10.06 11.87
C TYR A 22 -3.04 -8.85 12.16
N GLN A 23 -3.13 -7.87 11.24
CA GLN A 23 -3.72 -6.57 11.54
C GLN A 23 -4.62 -6.07 10.40
N LYS A 24 -5.80 -6.70 10.28
CA LYS A 24 -6.85 -6.38 9.30
C LYS A 24 -7.23 -4.89 9.27
N ARG A 25 -7.18 -4.19 10.42
CA ARG A 25 -7.46 -2.74 10.51
C ARG A 25 -6.47 -1.88 9.72
N VAL A 26 -5.17 -2.19 9.78
CA VAL A 26 -4.15 -1.44 9.04
C VAL A 26 -4.45 -1.49 7.54
N TRP A 27 -4.88 -2.65 7.06
CA TRP A 27 -5.22 -2.86 5.66
C TRP A 27 -6.41 -2.06 5.20
N LEU A 28 -7.50 -2.08 5.97
CA LEU A 28 -8.68 -1.29 5.62
C LEU A 28 -8.35 0.21 5.58
N LEU A 29 -7.47 0.69 6.45
CA LEU A 29 -7.00 2.07 6.40
C LEU A 29 -6.14 2.36 5.17
N ILE A 30 -5.22 1.46 4.80
CA ILE A 30 -4.42 1.59 3.57
C ILE A 30 -5.35 1.59 2.35
N LEU A 31 -6.29 0.65 2.25
CA LEU A 31 -7.25 0.54 1.15
C LEU A 31 -8.18 1.75 1.07
N ALA A 32 -8.57 2.34 2.20
CA ALA A 32 -9.36 3.57 2.23
C ALA A 32 -8.55 4.80 1.81
N SER A 33 -7.25 4.84 2.11
CA SER A 33 -6.39 6.01 1.85
C SER A 33 -5.77 6.00 0.45
N ALA A 34 -5.41 4.81 -0.06
CA ALA A 34 -4.68 4.65 -1.32
C ALA A 34 -5.39 5.25 -2.56
N PRO A 35 -6.73 5.15 -2.73
CA PRO A 35 -7.41 5.79 -3.84
C PRO A 35 -7.27 7.31 -3.81
N ILE A 36 -7.35 7.92 -2.63
CA ILE A 36 -7.23 9.36 -2.43
C ILE A 36 -5.79 9.81 -2.74
N ALA A 37 -4.79 9.07 -2.25
CA ALA A 37 -3.38 9.31 -2.55
C ALA A 37 -3.08 9.21 -4.05
N THR A 38 -3.65 8.19 -4.71
CA THR A 38 -3.45 7.95 -6.15
C THR A 38 -4.10 9.04 -6.97
N LEU A 39 -5.32 9.44 -6.62
CA LEU A 39 -6.02 10.54 -7.26
C LEU A 39 -5.28 11.86 -7.08
N ALA A 40 -4.83 12.18 -5.86
CA ALA A 40 -4.07 13.39 -5.59
C ALA A 40 -2.75 13.46 -6.40
N SER A 41 -2.05 12.32 -6.51
CA SER A 41 -0.85 12.19 -7.36
C SER A 41 -1.16 12.42 -8.84
N ALA A 42 -2.17 11.74 -9.37
CA ALA A 42 -2.54 11.85 -10.78
C ALA A 42 -3.04 13.26 -11.14
N VAL A 43 -3.99 13.79 -10.36
CA VAL A 43 -4.56 15.13 -10.58
C VAL A 43 -3.48 16.20 -10.43
N GLY A 44 -2.64 16.13 -9.39
CA GLY A 44 -1.56 17.10 -9.19
C GLY A 44 -0.60 17.13 -10.39
N LYS A 45 -0.20 15.96 -10.88
CA LYS A 45 0.69 15.85 -12.05
C LYS A 45 0.08 16.40 -13.33
N HIS A 46 -1.22 16.16 -13.54
CA HIS A 46 -1.90 16.65 -14.75
C HIS A 46 -2.21 18.14 -14.72
N LEU A 47 -2.48 18.72 -13.54
CA LEU A 47 -2.88 20.12 -13.42
C LEU A 47 -1.69 21.08 -13.30
N LEU A 48 -0.58 20.65 -12.70
CA LEU A 48 0.53 21.55 -12.34
C LEU A 48 1.64 21.60 -13.41
N ASP A 49 1.75 20.58 -14.27
CA ASP A 49 2.66 20.52 -15.43
C ASP A 49 4.11 20.96 -15.14
N VAL A 50 4.60 20.64 -13.93
CA VAL A 50 5.91 21.11 -13.48
C VAL A 50 7.02 20.28 -14.13
N PRO A 51 8.01 20.91 -14.80
CA PRO A 51 9.14 20.23 -15.41
C PRO A 51 10.00 19.57 -14.32
N ARG A 52 10.50 18.37 -14.60
CA ARG A 52 11.49 17.71 -13.73
C ARG A 52 12.84 18.41 -13.78
N PRO A 53 13.74 18.20 -12.79
CA PRO A 53 15.09 18.78 -12.81
C PRO A 53 15.84 18.54 -14.13
N GLY A 54 15.78 17.34 -14.69
CA GLY A 54 16.44 17.02 -15.97
C GLY A 54 15.85 17.70 -17.21
N ALA A 55 14.65 18.28 -17.12
CA ALA A 55 14.08 19.06 -18.22
C ALA A 55 14.62 20.50 -18.28
N VAL A 56 15.20 21.00 -17.18
CA VAL A 56 15.63 22.40 -17.02
C VAL A 56 17.13 22.52 -16.83
N LEU A 57 17.73 21.57 -16.10
CA LEU A 57 19.16 21.57 -15.79
C LEU A 57 19.94 20.73 -16.80
N GLU A 58 21.12 21.20 -17.17
CA GLU A 58 22.00 20.49 -18.09
C GLU A 58 22.60 19.24 -17.43
N ALA A 59 22.90 18.23 -18.25
CA ALA A 59 23.60 17.03 -17.81
C ALA A 59 24.97 17.41 -17.24
N GLY A 60 25.16 17.19 -15.93
CA GLY A 60 26.38 17.54 -15.19
C GLY A 60 26.20 18.61 -14.11
N GLN A 61 25.08 19.35 -14.11
CA GLN A 61 24.77 20.31 -13.04
C GLN A 61 24.23 19.63 -11.76
N PHE A 62 23.85 18.36 -11.86
CA PHE A 62 23.34 17.57 -10.75
C PHE A 62 23.61 16.07 -10.96
N VAL A 63 23.50 15.31 -9.87
CA VAL A 63 23.67 13.85 -9.91
C VAL A 63 22.38 13.21 -10.40
N VAL A 64 22.49 12.45 -11.50
CA VAL A 64 21.42 11.62 -12.03
C VAL A 64 21.75 10.18 -11.72
N ILE A 65 20.83 9.49 -11.04
CA ILE A 65 20.96 8.08 -10.71
C ILE A 65 19.75 7.33 -11.30
N GLY A 66 20.01 6.48 -12.28
CA GLY A 66 18.97 5.81 -13.08
C GLY A 66 18.63 6.63 -14.33
N ASP A 67 17.35 6.64 -14.70
CA ASP A 67 16.89 7.29 -15.92
C ASP A 67 16.97 8.82 -15.83
N PHE A 68 17.39 9.47 -16.92
CA PHE A 68 17.34 10.92 -17.04
C PHE A 68 15.91 11.36 -17.39
N LEU A 69 15.21 11.95 -16.42
CA LEU A 69 13.78 12.24 -16.53
C LEU A 69 13.54 13.70 -16.93
N THR A 70 12.94 13.89 -18.11
CA THR A 70 12.67 15.21 -18.71
C THR A 70 11.18 15.56 -18.83
N ALA A 71 10.29 14.69 -18.33
CA ALA A 71 8.85 14.91 -18.42
C ALA A 71 8.34 16.04 -17.49
N HIS A 72 7.20 16.63 -17.84
CA HIS A 72 6.51 17.68 -17.07
C HIS A 72 5.50 17.11 -16.08
N ASN A 73 5.95 16.19 -15.23
CA ASN A 73 5.10 15.54 -14.24
C ASN A 73 5.82 15.38 -12.90
N SER A 74 6.61 16.40 -12.53
CA SER A 74 7.41 16.40 -11.31
C SER A 74 6.54 16.58 -10.06
N LEU A 75 5.64 17.56 -10.05
CA LEU A 75 4.85 17.94 -8.88
C LEU A 75 3.49 17.23 -8.89
N PRO A 76 3.06 16.54 -7.82
CA PRO A 76 3.80 16.13 -6.63
C PRO A 76 4.59 14.82 -6.79
N SER A 77 5.55 14.60 -5.87
CA SER A 77 6.32 13.34 -5.81
C SER A 77 5.43 12.18 -5.37
N GLY A 78 5.08 11.29 -6.31
CA GLY A 78 4.28 10.09 -6.02
C GLY A 78 4.93 9.13 -5.03
N HIS A 79 6.26 8.98 -5.06
CA HIS A 79 6.99 8.12 -4.10
C HIS A 79 6.86 8.66 -2.68
N THR A 80 6.91 9.99 -2.54
CA THR A 80 6.72 10.64 -1.25
C THR A 80 5.29 10.49 -0.75
N ILE A 81 4.28 10.70 -1.62
CA ILE A 81 2.87 10.48 -1.27
C ILE A 81 2.68 9.05 -0.75
N THR A 82 3.17 8.05 -1.49
CA THR A 82 3.05 6.63 -1.12
C THR A 82 3.72 6.33 0.23
N ALA A 83 4.96 6.79 0.44
CA ALA A 83 5.69 6.53 1.67
C ALA A 83 5.01 7.16 2.89
N PHE A 84 4.59 8.42 2.80
CA PHE A 84 3.87 9.10 3.89
C PHE A 84 2.51 8.44 4.16
N THR A 85 1.72 8.15 3.11
CA THR A 85 0.41 7.49 3.25
C THR A 85 0.54 6.14 3.96
N GLY A 86 1.48 5.29 3.51
CA GLY A 86 1.69 3.96 4.08
C GLY A 86 2.09 4.03 5.55
N ILE A 87 3.10 4.83 5.88
CA ILE A 87 3.60 4.95 7.25
C ILE A 87 2.53 5.48 8.20
N ILE A 88 1.84 6.56 7.83
CA ILE A 88 0.82 7.17 8.70
C ILE A 88 -0.34 6.19 8.89
N ALA A 89 -0.79 5.52 7.83
CA ALA A 89 -1.84 4.51 7.93
C ALA A 89 -1.43 3.32 8.82
N ILE A 90 -0.18 2.84 8.71
CA ILE A 90 0.36 1.77 9.55
C ILE A 90 0.41 2.21 11.02
N THR A 91 1.01 3.36 11.31
CA THR A 91 1.17 3.84 12.68
C THR A 91 -0.18 4.07 13.35
N ILE A 92 -1.15 4.67 12.66
CA ILE A 92 -2.50 4.88 13.19
C ILE A 92 -3.26 3.56 13.34
N GLY A 93 -3.10 2.64 12.38
CA GLY A 93 -3.76 1.34 12.41
C GLY A 93 -3.25 0.43 13.54
N LEU A 94 -1.94 0.44 13.81
CA LEU A 94 -1.30 -0.34 14.89
C LEU A 94 -1.48 0.31 16.26
N PHE A 95 -1.39 1.64 16.33
CA PHE A 95 -1.41 2.41 17.58
C PHE A 95 -2.52 3.47 17.55
N PRO A 96 -3.81 3.10 17.64
CA PRO A 96 -4.91 4.05 17.50
C PRO A 96 -5.03 5.06 18.65
N LYS A 97 -4.39 4.80 19.79
CA LYS A 97 -4.37 5.72 20.95
C LYS A 97 -3.17 6.67 20.83
N ILE A 98 -3.45 7.93 20.48
CA ILE A 98 -2.45 8.98 20.20
C ILE A 98 -1.58 9.31 21.43
N ASN A 99 -2.09 9.14 22.66
CA ASN A 99 -1.38 9.51 23.89
C ASN A 99 -0.33 8.49 24.38
N ASN A 100 0.11 7.56 23.53
CA ASN A 100 1.14 6.59 23.90
C ASN A 100 2.53 7.08 23.41
N LYS A 101 3.54 7.08 24.28
CA LYS A 101 4.94 7.34 23.90
C LYS A 101 5.39 6.47 22.71
N THR A 102 4.91 5.23 22.64
CA THR A 102 5.15 4.31 21.52
C THR A 102 4.57 4.85 20.21
N HIS A 103 3.35 5.42 20.22
CA HIS A 103 2.74 6.02 19.02
C HIS A 103 3.61 7.17 18.50
N ALA A 104 3.98 8.11 19.39
CA ALA A 104 4.80 9.25 19.02
C ALA A 104 6.15 8.82 18.45
N MET A 105 6.82 7.85 19.09
CA MET A 105 8.10 7.32 18.62
C MET A 105 7.99 6.69 17.22
N TRP A 106 7.02 5.79 17.00
CA TRP A 106 6.82 5.18 15.68
C TRP A 106 6.42 6.21 14.63
N MET A 107 5.65 7.23 15.00
CA MET A 107 5.27 8.27 14.07
C MET A 107 6.47 9.11 13.63
N ILE A 108 7.34 9.51 14.57
CA ILE A 108 8.56 10.25 14.28
C ILE A 108 9.49 9.42 13.40
N LEU A 109 9.79 8.17 13.80
CA LEU A 109 10.67 7.29 13.03
C LEU A 109 10.13 7.05 11.62
N GLY A 110 8.82 6.84 11.51
CA GLY A 110 8.14 6.69 10.24
C GLY A 110 8.26 7.94 9.36
N VAL A 111 7.92 9.12 9.88
CA VAL A 111 8.01 10.38 9.13
C VAL A 111 9.44 10.65 8.68
N VAL A 112 10.44 10.38 9.51
CA VAL A 112 11.86 10.47 9.15
C VAL A 112 12.18 9.53 7.99
N PHE A 113 11.75 8.27 8.07
CA PHE A 113 11.96 7.31 6.99
C PHE A 113 11.29 7.72 5.67
N ALA A 114 10.02 8.14 5.69
CA ALA A 114 9.35 8.64 4.48
C ALA A 114 10.00 9.93 3.94
N GLY A 115 10.50 10.79 4.84
CA GLY A 115 11.32 11.95 4.48
C GLY A 115 12.58 11.54 3.73
N VAL A 116 13.30 10.52 4.20
CA VAL A 116 14.48 9.96 3.51
C VAL A 116 14.11 9.40 2.14
N VAL A 117 12.99 8.67 2.01
CA VAL A 117 12.49 8.19 0.71
C VAL A 117 12.22 9.37 -0.24
N GLY A 118 11.61 10.45 0.25
CA GLY A 118 11.37 11.65 -0.53
C GLY A 118 12.66 12.36 -0.94
N LEU A 119 13.58 12.58 -0.01
CA LEU A 119 14.87 13.21 -0.27
C LEU A 119 15.75 12.38 -1.20
N ALA A 120 15.64 11.05 -1.16
CA ALA A 120 16.29 10.18 -2.14
C ALA A 120 15.82 10.49 -3.57
N ARG A 121 14.56 10.91 -3.77
CA ARG A 121 14.07 11.33 -5.10
C ARG A 121 14.70 12.63 -5.59
N VAL A 122 15.02 13.53 -4.68
CA VAL A 122 15.76 14.76 -4.99
C VAL A 122 17.22 14.44 -5.29
N ALA A 123 17.84 13.58 -4.48
CA ALA A 123 19.24 13.18 -4.63
C ALA A 123 19.55 12.47 -5.96
N VAL A 124 18.57 11.76 -6.53
CA VAL A 124 18.71 11.13 -7.87
C VAL A 124 18.29 12.06 -9.02
N GLY A 125 17.92 13.31 -8.71
CA GLY A 125 17.55 14.30 -9.71
C GLY A 125 16.17 14.10 -10.34
N ALA A 126 15.29 13.32 -9.71
CA ALA A 126 13.98 12.99 -10.28
C ALA A 126 12.88 14.01 -9.92
N HIS A 127 13.05 14.74 -8.82
CA HIS A 127 12.04 15.63 -8.23
C HIS A 127 12.69 16.83 -7.53
N TRP A 128 11.96 17.93 -7.44
CA TRP A 128 12.34 19.11 -6.66
C TRP A 128 12.01 18.93 -5.17
N TYR A 129 12.62 19.74 -4.31
CA TYR A 129 12.31 19.74 -2.87
C TYR A 129 10.82 20.03 -2.59
N LEU A 130 10.21 20.95 -3.33
CA LEU A 130 8.79 21.28 -3.19
C LEU A 130 7.88 20.11 -3.58
N ASP A 131 8.29 19.25 -4.51
CA ASP A 131 7.56 18.04 -4.88
C ASP A 131 7.44 17.08 -3.70
N VAL A 132 8.50 17.00 -2.88
CA VAL A 132 8.57 16.18 -1.66
C VAL A 132 7.69 16.79 -0.57
N VAL A 133 7.78 18.11 -0.34
CA VAL A 133 6.95 18.77 0.68
C VAL A 133 5.47 18.60 0.36
N LEU A 134 5.05 18.91 -0.88
CA LEU A 134 3.65 18.74 -1.29
C LEU A 134 3.24 17.26 -1.26
N GLY A 135 4.13 16.35 -1.70
CA GLY A 135 3.87 14.93 -1.63
C GLY A 135 3.64 14.42 -0.21
N ALA A 136 4.41 14.92 0.77
CA ALA A 136 4.22 14.60 2.19
C ALA A 136 2.87 15.12 2.71
N SER A 137 2.52 16.36 2.40
CA SER A 137 1.23 16.96 2.78
C SER A 137 0.05 16.20 2.20
N LEU A 138 0.11 15.81 0.92
CA LEU A 138 -0.93 15.03 0.26
C LEU A 138 -1.03 13.60 0.81
N GLY A 139 0.12 12.98 1.14
CA GLY A 139 0.14 11.69 1.81
C GLY A 139 -0.58 11.73 3.15
N TRP A 140 -0.27 12.72 3.99
CA TRP A 140 -0.96 12.95 5.26
C TRP A 140 -2.45 13.22 5.09
N PHE A 141 -2.81 14.11 4.16
CA PHE A 141 -4.21 14.43 3.85
C PHE A 141 -5.00 13.18 3.41
N SER A 142 -4.39 12.33 2.58
CA SER A 142 -5.04 11.11 2.09
C SER A 142 -5.43 10.16 3.23
N VAL A 143 -4.62 10.08 4.29
CA VAL A 143 -4.91 9.25 5.46
C VAL A 143 -6.00 9.86 6.34
N ILE A 144 -6.02 11.19 6.52
CA ILE A 144 -7.13 11.86 7.23
C ILE A 144 -8.47 11.52 6.57
N VAL A 145 -8.54 11.72 5.26
CA VAL A 145 -9.76 11.44 4.48
C VAL A 145 -10.07 9.94 4.49
N GLY A 146 -9.04 9.08 4.38
CA GLY A 146 -9.17 7.64 4.47
C GLY A 146 -9.74 7.18 5.83
N ILE A 147 -9.31 7.77 6.94
CA ILE A 147 -9.85 7.50 8.28
C ILE A 147 -11.31 7.91 8.37
N ALA A 148 -11.66 9.12 7.91
CA ALA A 148 -13.04 9.58 7.91
C ALA A 148 -13.93 8.66 7.07
N TRP A 149 -13.44 8.22 5.91
CA TRP A 149 -14.14 7.34 5.01
C TRP A 149 -14.31 5.91 5.58
N PHE A 150 -13.25 5.39 6.20
CA PHE A 150 -13.25 4.11 6.90
C PHE A 150 -14.26 4.09 8.05
N ASN A 151 -14.22 5.11 8.92
CA ASN A 151 -15.12 5.19 10.07
C ASN A 151 -16.58 5.35 9.65
N LYS A 152 -16.86 6.13 8.61
CA LYS A 152 -18.23 6.35 8.11
C LYS A 152 -18.88 5.08 7.55
N TYR A 153 -18.10 4.20 6.92
CA TYR A 153 -18.61 2.98 6.28
C TYR A 153 -17.94 1.70 6.78
N HIS A 154 -17.64 1.63 8.08
CA HIS A 154 -16.86 0.54 8.69
C HIS A 154 -17.33 -0.86 8.27
N GLN A 155 -18.64 -1.11 8.28
CA GLN A 155 -19.21 -2.41 7.91
C GLN A 155 -18.93 -2.79 6.44
N ARG A 156 -18.97 -1.82 5.52
CA ARG A 156 -18.65 -2.06 4.10
C ARG A 156 -17.17 -2.35 3.92
N TRP A 157 -16.30 -1.63 4.61
CA TRP A 157 -14.86 -1.91 4.61
C TRP A 157 -14.55 -3.29 5.17
N ALA A 158 -15.13 -3.65 6.31
CA ALA A 158 -14.96 -4.99 6.90
C ALA A 158 -15.42 -6.11 5.94
N SER A 159 -16.49 -5.89 5.18
CA SER A 159 -16.98 -6.88 4.21
C SER A 159 -15.99 -7.20 3.09
N LEU A 160 -15.03 -6.31 2.78
CA LEU A 160 -13.99 -6.56 1.78
C LEU A 160 -13.08 -7.73 2.17
N LEU A 161 -12.91 -7.97 3.47
CA LEU A 161 -12.10 -9.07 4.00
C LEU A 161 -12.91 -10.35 4.22
N THR A 162 -14.06 -10.50 3.55
CA THR A 162 -14.91 -11.67 3.64
C THR A 162 -15.45 -12.11 2.27
N GLY A 163 -15.81 -13.39 2.14
CA GLY A 163 -16.50 -13.93 0.97
C GLY A 163 -15.78 -13.68 -0.36
N LYS A 164 -16.55 -13.41 -1.42
CA LYS A 164 -16.02 -13.23 -2.79
C LYS A 164 -15.09 -12.01 -2.91
N SER A 165 -15.29 -10.96 -2.11
CA SER A 165 -14.44 -9.77 -2.11
C SER A 165 -13.02 -10.09 -1.66
N MET A 166 -12.88 -10.96 -0.66
CA MET A 166 -11.56 -11.42 -0.19
C MET A 166 -10.82 -12.20 -1.28
N LEU A 167 -11.53 -13.06 -2.03
CA LEU A 167 -10.93 -13.77 -3.16
C LEU A 167 -10.43 -12.80 -4.23
N PHE A 168 -11.17 -11.74 -4.54
CA PHE A 168 -10.72 -10.70 -5.47
C PHE A 168 -9.43 -10.01 -4.97
N ILE A 169 -9.35 -9.68 -3.68
CA ILE A 169 -8.13 -9.10 -3.08
C ILE A 169 -6.95 -10.08 -3.19
N ILE A 170 -7.16 -11.37 -2.89
CA ILE A 170 -6.13 -12.40 -3.01
C ILE A 170 -5.66 -12.52 -4.47
N SER A 171 -6.58 -12.55 -5.44
CA SER A 171 -6.23 -12.59 -6.87
C SER A 171 -5.45 -11.35 -7.30
N ALA A 172 -5.88 -10.15 -6.90
CA ALA A 172 -5.16 -8.92 -7.17
C ALA A 172 -3.75 -8.93 -6.55
N HIS A 173 -3.61 -9.51 -5.37
CA HIS A 173 -2.32 -9.70 -4.69
C HIS A 173 -1.37 -10.59 -5.50
N PHE A 174 -1.85 -11.74 -5.98
CA PHE A 174 -1.09 -12.64 -6.86
C PHE A 174 -0.69 -11.96 -8.16
N VAL A 175 -1.63 -11.29 -8.84
CA VAL A 175 -1.35 -10.56 -10.08
C VAL A 175 -0.27 -9.51 -9.86
N CYS A 176 -0.39 -8.68 -8.82
CA CYS A 176 0.61 -7.67 -8.50
C CYS A 176 1.98 -8.30 -8.23
N SER A 177 2.03 -9.40 -7.48
CA SER A 177 3.27 -10.13 -7.17
C SER A 177 3.95 -10.65 -8.44
N ILE A 178 3.19 -11.28 -9.33
CA ILE A 178 3.70 -11.80 -10.60
C ILE A 178 4.20 -10.66 -11.49
N LEU A 179 3.47 -9.54 -11.58
CA LEU A 179 3.89 -8.39 -12.37
C LEU A 179 5.21 -7.78 -11.86
N LEU A 180 5.45 -7.79 -10.55
CA LEU A 180 6.74 -7.36 -10.00
C LEU A 180 7.88 -8.30 -10.41
N LEU A 181 7.66 -9.62 -10.38
CA LEU A 181 8.65 -10.60 -10.82
C LEU A 181 8.93 -10.50 -12.32
N VAL A 182 7.91 -10.28 -13.14
CA VAL A 182 8.07 -10.03 -14.58
C VAL A 182 8.86 -8.75 -14.82
N ARG A 183 8.55 -7.65 -14.11
CA ARG A 183 9.33 -6.40 -14.18
C ARG A 183 10.80 -6.61 -13.80
N ALA A 184 11.06 -7.45 -12.79
CA ALA A 184 12.41 -7.80 -12.39
C ALA A 184 13.15 -8.61 -13.46
N TYR A 185 12.46 -9.59 -14.06
CA TYR A 185 13.02 -10.47 -15.08
C TYR A 185 13.36 -9.75 -16.38
N VAL A 186 12.47 -8.88 -16.87
CA VAL A 186 12.68 -8.13 -18.12
C VAL A 186 13.76 -7.04 -17.96
N GLY A 187 14.27 -6.82 -16.73
CA GLY A 187 15.37 -5.88 -16.49
C GLY A 187 14.99 -4.41 -16.66
N VAL A 188 13.70 -4.09 -16.66
CA VAL A 188 13.17 -2.75 -16.97
C VAL A 188 13.50 -1.70 -15.90
N SER A 189 13.97 -2.12 -14.71
CA SER A 189 14.22 -1.19 -13.61
C SER A 189 15.56 -1.43 -12.91
N SER A 190 16.27 -0.33 -12.63
CA SER A 190 17.30 -0.32 -11.59
C SER A 190 16.70 -0.74 -10.24
N GLY A 191 17.33 -1.70 -9.55
CA GLY A 191 16.86 -2.24 -8.26
C GLY A 191 16.01 -3.52 -8.33
N TRP A 192 16.12 -4.32 -9.41
CA TRP A 192 15.43 -5.61 -9.59
C TRP A 192 15.43 -6.53 -8.36
N GLN A 193 16.45 -6.46 -7.49
CA GLN A 193 16.49 -7.24 -6.25
C GLN A 193 15.27 -6.96 -5.35
N MET A 194 14.89 -5.69 -5.22
CA MET A 194 13.77 -5.29 -4.37
C MET A 194 12.42 -5.69 -5.00
N LEU A 195 12.32 -5.68 -6.34
CA LEU A 195 11.16 -6.25 -7.05
C LEU A 195 11.02 -7.75 -6.80
N ILE A 196 12.13 -8.51 -6.85
CA ILE A 196 12.12 -9.95 -6.56
C ILE A 196 11.68 -10.19 -5.12
N VAL A 197 12.32 -9.53 -4.15
CA VAL A 197 11.99 -9.70 -2.73
C VAL A 197 10.50 -9.39 -2.50
N SER A 198 10.00 -8.29 -3.05
CA SER A 198 8.60 -7.88 -2.91
C SER A 198 7.65 -8.86 -3.58
N GLY A 199 7.95 -9.31 -4.79
CA GLY A 199 7.16 -10.31 -5.51
C GLY A 199 7.10 -11.64 -4.77
N VAL A 200 8.23 -12.13 -4.24
CA VAL A 200 8.29 -13.37 -3.46
C VAL A 200 7.51 -13.24 -2.15
N VAL A 201 7.68 -12.15 -1.41
CA VAL A 201 6.90 -11.89 -0.19
C VAL A 201 5.41 -11.86 -0.51
N GLY A 202 5.01 -11.16 -1.59
CA GLY A 202 3.63 -11.11 -2.04
C GLY A 202 3.05 -12.49 -2.39
N LEU A 203 3.81 -13.34 -3.07
CA LEU A 203 3.37 -14.72 -3.36
C LEU A 203 3.17 -15.56 -2.09
N VAL A 204 4.12 -15.48 -1.15
CA VAL A 204 4.05 -16.22 0.13
C VAL A 204 2.82 -15.79 0.92
N ILE A 205 2.61 -14.48 1.08
CA ILE A 205 1.47 -13.96 1.83
C ILE A 205 0.15 -14.21 1.09
N GLY A 206 0.13 -14.09 -0.24
CA GLY A 206 -1.04 -14.45 -1.05
C GLY A 206 -1.46 -15.91 -0.86
N LEU A 207 -0.49 -16.82 -0.77
CA LEU A 207 -0.75 -18.23 -0.46
C LEU A 207 -1.26 -18.42 0.98
N SER A 208 -0.66 -17.76 1.97
CA SER A 208 -1.15 -17.80 3.36
C SER A 208 -2.59 -17.31 3.48
N LEU A 209 -2.95 -16.21 2.81
CA LEU A 209 -4.32 -15.67 2.78
C LEU A 209 -5.30 -16.61 2.09
N LEU A 210 -4.86 -17.27 1.00
CA LEU A 210 -5.69 -18.26 0.32
C LEU A 210 -5.96 -19.47 1.21
N ILE A 211 -4.96 -19.93 1.96
CA ILE A 211 -5.11 -21.02 2.93
C ILE A 211 -6.09 -20.63 4.04
N GLU A 212 -5.94 -19.44 4.66
CA GLU A 212 -6.89 -18.93 5.67
C GLU A 212 -8.33 -18.89 5.11
N TYR A 213 -8.50 -18.34 3.90
CA TYR A 213 -9.79 -18.25 3.24
C TYR A 213 -10.44 -19.61 2.95
N LEU A 214 -9.66 -20.59 2.49
CA LEU A 214 -10.17 -21.94 2.20
C LEU A 214 -10.53 -22.71 3.48
N SER A 215 -9.76 -22.54 4.55
CA SER A 215 -10.06 -23.12 5.87
C SER A 215 -11.38 -22.58 6.42
N ASP A 216 -11.58 -21.27 6.38
CA ASP A 216 -12.84 -20.63 6.81
C ASP A 216 -14.04 -21.14 6.01
N LEU A 217 -13.88 -21.34 4.69
CA LEU A 217 -14.93 -21.90 3.85
C LEU A 217 -15.25 -23.37 4.18
N SER A 218 -14.24 -24.18 4.50
CA SER A 218 -14.46 -25.58 4.90
C SER A 218 -15.21 -25.67 6.23
N ASP A 219 -14.86 -24.83 7.21
CA ASP A 219 -15.52 -24.81 8.52
C ASP A 219 -16.99 -24.41 8.40
N LEU A 220 -17.29 -23.41 7.56
CA LEU A 220 -18.68 -23.01 7.27
C LEU A 220 -19.49 -24.12 6.60
N ARG A 221 -18.87 -24.87 5.66
CA ARG A 221 -19.53 -26.00 4.99
C ARG A 221 -19.80 -27.16 5.96
N LEU A 222 -18.84 -27.47 6.83
CA LEU A 222 -18.99 -28.48 7.89
C LEU A 222 -20.13 -28.09 8.83
N PHE A 223 -20.15 -26.85 9.32
CA PHE A 223 -21.23 -26.35 10.18
C PHE A 223 -22.61 -26.43 9.52
N ALA A 224 -22.72 -26.04 8.24
CA ALA A 224 -23.96 -26.14 7.49
C ALA A 224 -24.42 -27.60 7.29
N PHE A 225 -23.49 -28.53 7.07
CA PHE A 225 -23.78 -29.95 6.97
C PHE A 225 -24.29 -30.55 8.29
N TYR A 226 -23.65 -30.23 9.41
CA TYR A 226 -24.08 -30.71 10.74
C TYR A 226 -25.44 -30.14 11.17
N ASN A 227 -25.71 -28.85 10.89
CA ASN A 227 -26.99 -28.25 11.27
C ASN A 227 -28.13 -28.57 10.28
N GLY A 228 -27.82 -28.80 9.00
CA GLY A 228 -28.79 -29.22 8.00
C GLY A 228 -29.20 -30.70 8.10
N SER A 229 -28.40 -31.52 8.81
CA SER A 229 -28.69 -32.95 9.06
C SER A 229 -29.45 -33.21 10.36
N ALA A 230 -29.66 -32.19 11.20
CA ALA A 230 -30.55 -32.27 12.35
C ALA A 230 -32.02 -32.37 11.86
N LYS A 231 -32.54 -33.59 11.76
CA LYS A 231 -33.99 -33.82 11.59
C LYS A 231 -34.73 -33.11 12.75
N PRO A 232 -35.84 -32.40 12.48
CA PRO A 232 -36.67 -31.90 13.57
C PRO A 232 -37.11 -33.11 14.39
N SER A 233 -36.77 -33.11 15.68
CA SER A 233 -37.29 -34.12 16.60
C SER A 233 -38.81 -34.08 16.49
N GLN A 234 -39.40 -35.18 16.03
CA GLN A 234 -40.84 -35.36 16.10
C GLN A 234 -41.20 -35.22 17.58
N LYS A 235 -41.80 -34.08 17.93
CA LYS A 235 -42.55 -33.95 19.18
C LYS A 235 -43.59 -35.06 19.13
N ILE A 236 -43.37 -36.07 19.96
CA ILE A 236 -44.39 -37.05 20.32
C ILE A 236 -45.52 -36.23 20.93
N ILE A 237 -46.61 -36.11 20.19
CA ILE A 237 -47.88 -35.61 20.70
C ILE A 237 -48.55 -36.85 21.31
N GLU A 238 -48.49 -36.95 22.63
CA GLU A 238 -49.46 -37.70 23.43
C GLU A 238 -50.74 -36.87 23.58
#